data_AF-A0A450X2K6-F1
#
_entry.id   AF-A0A450X2K6-F1
#
_cell.length_a   1.000
_cell.length_b   1.000
_cell.length_c   1.000
_cell.angle_alpha   90.00
_cell.angle_beta   90.00
_cell.angle_gamma   90.00
#
_symmetry.space_group_name_H-M   'P 1'
#
loop_
_entity.id
_entity.type
_entity.pdbx_description
1 polymer ?
#
loop_
_entity_poly.entity_id
_entity_poly.type
_entity_poly.pdbx_seq_one_letter_code
_entity_poly.pdbx_strand_id
1 'polypeptide(L)'
;MTLTDTIQGFFGLLFNLVGELWKGGAIEFWVALAVGILLAGCAWWLASYVAFNFNRQFSMHPKHHVYCSIAAVLTLIFTLLFFAFKFTGAVAEQAISEWQAAIRVNIDWKDETFSKAYDAVYKLKNPQGGQLEDFTGRPHPSTDLDTSIPVSYPPSKQTVAEVYGASMVKHFKKTYPFLSLILWARSEQALITDIERLFATGVASYATVQGVELTSTTIRNALRAQVPRVIIISRIVLLIAFLLIQALVLGLLALTALADIKEKRQQHRLEDV
;
A
#
# COMPACT_ATOMS: atom_id res chain seq x y z
N MET A 1 -0.25 -9.90 -11.89
CA MET A 1 -0.89 -8.90 -11.00
C MET A 1 -1.57 -7.90 -11.90
N THR A 2 -2.88 -7.73 -11.75
CA THR A 2 -3.63 -6.81 -12.61
C THR A 2 -3.59 -5.39 -12.02
N LEU A 3 -3.81 -4.39 -12.86
CA LEU A 3 -4.00 -3.01 -12.41
C LEU A 3 -5.14 -2.92 -11.39
N THR A 4 -6.20 -3.72 -11.58
CA THR A 4 -7.36 -3.82 -10.70
C THR A 4 -6.99 -4.24 -9.28
N ASP A 5 -6.16 -5.28 -9.12
CA ASP A 5 -5.70 -5.75 -7.80
C ASP A 5 -4.95 -4.65 -7.03
N THR A 6 -4.16 -3.86 -7.77
CA THR A 6 -3.37 -2.77 -7.19
C THR A 6 -4.28 -1.63 -6.72
N ILE A 7 -5.28 -1.26 -7.54
CA ILE A 7 -6.25 -0.21 -7.21
C ILE A 7 -7.10 -0.64 -6.01
N GLN A 8 -7.60 -1.87 -5.99
CA GLN A 8 -8.39 -2.39 -4.87
C GLN A 8 -7.59 -2.43 -3.57
N GLY A 9 -6.33 -2.90 -3.61
CA GLY A 9 -5.44 -2.88 -2.45
C GLY A 9 -5.17 -1.47 -1.93
N PHE A 10 -5.01 -0.49 -2.83
CA PHE A 10 -4.84 0.91 -2.46
C PHE A 10 -6.08 1.49 -1.77
N PHE A 11 -7.28 1.29 -2.34
CA PHE A 11 -8.51 1.75 -1.67
C PHE A 11 -8.75 1.04 -0.35
N GLY A 12 -8.49 -0.27 -0.27
CA GLY A 12 -8.56 -1.02 0.99
C GLY A 12 -7.67 -0.42 2.08
N LEU A 13 -6.44 -0.02 1.73
CA LEU A 13 -5.56 0.69 2.65
C LEU A 13 -6.17 2.03 3.12
N LEU A 14 -6.69 2.84 2.20
CA LEU A 14 -7.31 4.13 2.55
C LEU A 14 -8.52 3.96 3.47
N PHE A 15 -9.37 2.96 3.23
CA PHE A 15 -10.50 2.64 4.10
C PHE A 15 -10.04 2.17 5.47
N ASN A 16 -9.00 1.33 5.55
CA ASN A 16 -8.44 0.88 6.81
C ASN A 16 -7.86 2.06 7.61
N LEU A 17 -7.22 3.03 6.96
CA LEU A 17 -6.73 4.25 7.63
C LEU A 17 -7.87 5.06 8.26
N VAL A 18 -8.97 5.27 7.52
CA VAL A 18 -10.14 6.01 8.05
C VAL A 18 -10.85 5.19 9.14
N GLY A 19 -10.92 3.87 8.98
CA GLY A 19 -11.43 2.95 9.98
C GLY A 19 -10.64 3.01 11.29
N GLU A 20 -9.31 3.07 11.21
CA GLU A 20 -8.44 3.25 12.37
C GLU A 20 -8.56 4.65 12.99
N LEU A 21 -8.75 5.70 12.18
CA LEU A 21 -9.07 7.03 12.70
C LEU A 21 -10.37 7.01 13.52
N TRP A 22 -11.42 6.34 13.02
CA TRP A 22 -12.70 6.22 13.71
C TRP A 22 -12.61 5.40 15.01
N LYS A 23 -11.91 4.25 14.97
CA LYS A 23 -11.81 3.34 16.12
C LYS A 23 -10.80 3.80 17.17
N GLY A 24 -9.61 4.22 16.73
CA GLY A 24 -8.45 4.46 17.58
C GLY A 24 -8.31 5.89 18.08
N GLY A 25 -8.99 6.87 17.46
CA GLY A 25 -8.86 8.29 17.79
C GLY A 25 -10.18 9.03 17.68
N ALA A 26 -11.17 8.70 18.53
CA ALA A 26 -12.49 9.32 18.47
C ALA A 26 -12.42 10.87 18.50
N ILE A 27 -11.55 11.43 19.35
CA ILE A 27 -11.33 12.89 19.42
C ILE A 27 -10.73 13.38 18.10
N GLU A 28 -9.66 12.75 17.61
CA GLU A 28 -9.05 13.13 16.34
C GLU A 28 -10.01 13.00 15.15
N PHE A 29 -10.89 12.01 15.15
CA PHE A 29 -11.92 11.85 14.13
C PHE A 29 -12.89 13.04 14.16
N TRP A 30 -13.43 13.39 15.32
CA TRP A 30 -14.36 14.52 15.43
C TRP A 30 -13.69 15.86 15.09
N VAL A 31 -12.42 16.04 15.48
CA VAL A 31 -11.63 17.21 15.08
C VAL A 31 -11.43 17.23 13.56
N ALA A 32 -11.01 16.12 12.96
CA ALA A 32 -10.82 16.01 11.51
C ALA A 32 -12.12 16.26 10.75
N LEU A 33 -13.25 15.76 11.27
CA LEU A 33 -14.58 15.97 10.70
C LEU A 33 -15.00 17.43 10.79
N ALA A 34 -14.85 18.06 11.95
CA ALA A 34 -15.18 19.48 12.15
C ALA A 34 -14.33 20.38 11.24
N VAL A 35 -13.01 20.15 11.19
CA VAL A 35 -12.09 20.86 10.27
C VAL A 35 -12.48 20.59 8.82
N GLY A 36 -12.79 19.35 8.46
CA GLY A 36 -13.20 18.96 7.13
C GLY A 36 -14.50 19.65 6.68
N ILE A 37 -15.50 19.76 7.56
CA ILE A 37 -16.75 20.48 7.28
C ILE A 37 -16.49 21.97 7.07
N LEU A 38 -15.68 22.60 7.92
CA LEU A 38 -15.31 24.01 7.78
C LEU A 38 -14.58 24.25 6.45
N LEU A 39 -13.58 23.43 6.13
CA LEU A 39 -12.85 23.54 4.86
C LEU A 39 -13.73 23.25 3.65
N ALA A 40 -14.65 22.29 3.73
CA ALA A 40 -15.62 21.99 2.67
C ALA A 40 -16.57 23.18 2.43
N GLY A 41 -17.05 23.82 3.51
CA GLY A 41 -17.84 25.05 3.42
C GLY A 41 -17.05 26.20 2.77
N CYS A 42 -15.79 26.39 3.17
CA CYS A 42 -14.89 27.36 2.54
C CYS A 42 -14.64 27.05 1.06
N ALA A 43 -14.46 25.77 0.69
CA ALA A 43 -14.26 25.35 -0.69
C ALA A 43 -15.50 25.62 -1.55
N TRP A 44 -16.69 25.32 -1.02
CA TRP A 44 -17.96 25.66 -1.68
C TRP A 44 -18.09 27.16 -1.88
N TRP A 45 -17.84 27.95 -0.83
CA TRP A 45 -17.92 29.40 -0.89
C TRP A 45 -16.93 29.97 -1.90
N LEU A 46 -15.68 29.48 -1.90
CA LEU A 46 -14.66 29.91 -2.85
C LEU A 46 -15.04 29.56 -4.29
N ALA A 47 -15.54 28.34 -4.55
CA ALA A 47 -16.03 27.95 -5.87
C ALA A 47 -17.18 28.87 -6.33
N SER A 48 -18.08 29.19 -5.41
CA SER A 48 -19.19 30.11 -5.66
C SER A 48 -18.69 31.52 -6.01
N TYR A 49 -17.77 32.04 -5.21
CA TYR A 49 -17.16 33.36 -5.39
C TYR A 49 -16.36 33.47 -6.69
N VAL A 50 -15.62 32.43 -7.06
CA VAL A 50 -14.89 32.36 -8.34
C VAL A 50 -15.88 32.48 -9.51
N ALA A 51 -16.99 31.72 -9.49
CA ALA A 51 -18.00 31.79 -10.55
C ALA A 51 -18.59 33.20 -10.70
N PHE A 52 -18.91 33.88 -9.60
CA PHE A 52 -19.41 35.26 -9.62
C PHE A 52 -18.40 36.28 -10.16
N ASN A 53 -17.10 36.09 -9.91
CA ASN A 53 -16.08 37.02 -10.42
C ASN A 53 -15.88 36.91 -11.93
N PHE A 54 -16.03 35.71 -12.51
CA PHE A 54 -15.94 35.54 -13.97
C PHE A 54 -17.15 36.11 -14.70
N ASN A 55 -18.31 36.16 -14.05
CA ASN A 55 -19.52 36.72 -14.64
C ASN A 55 -20.41 37.38 -13.56
N ARG A 56 -20.39 38.71 -13.49
CA ARG A 56 -21.25 39.47 -12.57
C ARG A 56 -22.76 39.30 -12.83
N GLN A 57 -23.15 38.88 -14.03
CA GLN A 57 -24.54 38.56 -14.40
C GLN A 57 -24.85 37.06 -14.30
N PHE A 58 -23.97 36.28 -13.68
CA PHE A 58 -24.16 34.86 -13.51
C PHE A 58 -25.23 34.58 -12.46
N SER A 59 -26.27 33.88 -12.87
CA SER A 59 -27.19 33.24 -11.94
C SER A 59 -26.72 31.81 -11.72
N MET A 60 -26.57 31.40 -10.46
CA MET A 60 -26.20 30.03 -10.13
C MET A 60 -27.31 29.06 -10.55
N HIS A 61 -27.16 28.46 -11.73
CA HIS A 61 -27.99 27.32 -12.11
C HIS A 61 -27.65 26.06 -11.27
N PRO A 62 -28.60 25.13 -11.10
CA PRO A 62 -28.40 23.87 -10.37
C PRO A 62 -27.14 23.09 -10.78
N LYS A 63 -26.77 23.14 -12.07
CA LYS A 63 -25.55 22.49 -12.60
C LYS A 63 -24.26 23.00 -11.93
N HIS A 64 -24.20 24.27 -11.52
CA HIS A 64 -23.03 24.85 -10.86
C HIS A 64 -22.91 24.42 -9.40
N HIS A 65 -24.04 24.22 -8.72
CA HIS A 65 -24.07 23.65 -7.37
C HIS A 65 -23.53 22.22 -7.35
N VAL A 66 -23.65 21.45 -8.44
CA VAL A 66 -23.03 20.13 -8.55
C VAL A 66 -21.50 20.23 -8.43
N TYR A 67 -20.85 21.15 -9.16
CA TYR A 67 -19.39 21.32 -9.08
C TYR A 67 -18.95 21.80 -7.68
N CYS A 68 -19.69 22.73 -7.07
CA CYS A 68 -19.43 23.18 -5.71
C CYS A 68 -19.58 22.03 -4.70
N SER A 69 -20.59 21.16 -4.88
CA SER A 69 -20.80 19.97 -4.06
C SER A 69 -19.64 18.99 -4.20
N ILE A 70 -19.20 18.73 -5.43
CA ILE A 70 -18.06 17.84 -5.69
C ILE A 70 -16.80 18.40 -5.01
N ALA A 71 -16.51 19.69 -5.16
CA ALA A 71 -15.36 20.34 -4.50
C ALA A 71 -15.41 20.20 -2.97
N ALA A 72 -16.58 20.43 -2.36
CA ALA A 72 -16.78 20.31 -0.92
C ALA A 72 -16.63 18.86 -0.43
N VAL A 73 -17.27 17.89 -1.09
CA VAL A 73 -17.17 16.47 -0.74
C VAL A 73 -15.73 15.97 -0.85
N LEU A 74 -15.02 16.33 -1.93
CA LEU A 74 -13.60 15.99 -2.08
C LEU A 74 -12.76 16.63 -0.98
N THR A 75 -13.01 17.89 -0.64
CA THR A 75 -12.30 18.55 0.47
C THR A 75 -12.49 17.81 1.79
N LEU A 76 -13.71 17.36 2.08
CA LEU A 76 -14.00 16.56 3.27
C LEU A 76 -13.23 15.23 3.25
N ILE A 77 -13.29 14.47 2.16
CA ILE A 77 -12.60 13.19 2.00
C ILE A 77 -11.08 13.36 2.19
N PHE A 78 -10.49 14.33 1.49
CA PHE A 78 -9.05 14.59 1.57
C PHE A 78 -8.64 15.04 2.98
N THR A 79 -9.46 15.83 3.67
CA THR A 79 -9.19 16.22 5.06
C THR A 79 -9.18 15.00 5.98
N LEU A 80 -10.20 14.13 5.89
CA LEU A 80 -10.24 12.90 6.69
C LEU A 80 -9.03 12.01 6.41
N LEU A 81 -8.66 11.82 5.15
CA LEU A 81 -7.47 11.05 4.77
C LEU A 81 -6.17 11.65 5.32
N PHE A 82 -6.04 12.98 5.31
CA PHE A 82 -4.86 13.68 5.81
C PHE A 82 -4.60 13.39 7.30
N PHE A 83 -5.67 13.39 8.10
CA PHE A 83 -5.62 13.01 9.52
C PHE A 83 -5.41 11.50 9.68
N ALA A 84 -6.13 10.69 8.90
CA ALA A 84 -6.07 9.23 8.94
C ALA A 84 -4.66 8.68 8.68
N PHE A 85 -3.82 9.36 7.88
CA PHE A 85 -2.44 8.94 7.67
C PHE A 85 -1.61 8.82 8.96
N LYS A 86 -1.98 9.49 10.07
CA LYS A 86 -1.33 9.25 11.38
C LYS A 86 -1.37 7.76 11.79
N PHE A 87 -2.38 7.01 11.35
CA PHE A 87 -2.60 5.61 11.69
C PHE A 87 -1.90 4.62 10.73
N THR A 88 -1.04 5.11 9.82
CA THR A 88 -0.30 4.24 8.88
C THR A 88 0.47 3.13 9.59
N GLY A 89 1.05 3.41 10.76
CA GLY A 89 1.75 2.39 11.55
C GLY A 89 0.82 1.26 12.02
N ALA A 90 -0.34 1.61 12.58
CA ALA A 90 -1.32 0.63 13.07
C ALA A 90 -1.85 -0.25 11.92
N VAL A 91 -2.24 0.38 10.80
CA VAL A 91 -2.72 -0.35 9.61
C VAL A 91 -1.63 -1.26 9.03
N ALA A 92 -0.37 -0.80 9.00
CA ALA A 92 0.74 -1.63 8.53
C ALA A 92 0.97 -2.84 9.46
N GLU A 93 0.90 -2.66 10.78
CA GLU A 93 1.03 -3.75 11.75
C GLU A 93 -0.10 -4.78 11.62
N GLN A 94 -1.33 -4.33 11.41
CA GLN A 94 -2.46 -5.21 11.15
C GLN A 94 -2.23 -6.02 9.87
N ALA A 95 -1.85 -5.37 8.76
CA ALA A 95 -1.59 -6.03 7.50
C ALA A 95 -0.48 -7.08 7.57
N ILE A 96 0.61 -6.83 8.33
CA ILE A 96 1.65 -7.84 8.58
C ILE A 96 1.09 -9.03 9.37
N SER A 97 0.23 -8.77 10.35
CA SER A 97 -0.35 -9.83 11.18
C SER A 97 -1.31 -10.70 10.37
N GLU A 98 -2.11 -10.09 9.51
CA GLU A 98 -2.97 -10.79 8.54
C GLU A 98 -2.14 -11.59 7.52
N TRP A 99 -1.06 -10.98 6.98
CA TRP A 99 -0.10 -11.68 6.12
C TRP A 99 0.49 -12.91 6.80
N GLN A 100 0.95 -12.75 8.03
CA GLN A 100 1.58 -13.78 8.84
C GLN A 100 0.62 -14.95 9.08
N ALA A 101 -0.66 -14.67 9.34
CA ALA A 101 -1.70 -15.70 9.46
C ALA A 101 -1.94 -16.40 8.11
N ALA A 102 -2.05 -15.64 7.02
CA ALA A 102 -2.34 -16.16 5.69
C ALA A 102 -1.20 -17.06 5.15
N ILE A 103 0.05 -16.62 5.26
CA ILE A 103 1.20 -17.38 4.75
C ILE A 103 1.42 -18.69 5.52
N ARG A 104 1.03 -18.74 6.80
CA ARG A 104 1.10 -19.96 7.62
C ARG A 104 0.20 -21.08 7.13
N VAL A 105 -0.88 -20.77 6.42
CA VAL A 105 -1.82 -21.78 5.88
C VAL A 105 -1.76 -21.91 4.36
N ASN A 106 -0.86 -21.18 3.69
CA ASN A 106 -0.68 -21.26 2.24
C ASN A 106 0.17 -22.49 1.87
N ILE A 107 -0.49 -23.58 1.50
CA ILE A 107 0.15 -24.86 1.15
C ILE A 107 0.96 -24.72 -0.15
N ASP A 108 0.38 -24.13 -1.20
CA ASP A 108 1.06 -23.92 -2.49
C ASP A 108 2.39 -23.19 -2.34
N TRP A 109 2.41 -22.12 -1.53
CA TRP A 109 3.63 -21.38 -1.25
C TRP A 109 4.67 -22.22 -0.50
N LYS A 110 4.24 -23.02 0.48
CA LYS A 110 5.13 -23.90 1.24
C LYS A 110 5.77 -24.94 0.33
N ASP A 111 4.99 -25.60 -0.50
CA ASP A 111 5.46 -26.67 -1.38
C ASP A 111 6.40 -26.12 -2.46
N GLU A 112 6.05 -24.99 -3.08
CA GLU A 112 6.90 -24.30 -4.05
C GLU A 112 8.24 -23.87 -3.41
N THR A 113 8.18 -23.30 -2.21
CA THR A 113 9.38 -22.82 -1.50
C THR A 113 10.25 -23.98 -1.02
N PHE A 114 9.64 -25.06 -0.53
CA PHE A 114 10.33 -26.26 -0.10
C PHE A 114 11.05 -26.92 -1.28
N SER A 115 10.37 -27.10 -2.41
CA SER A 115 10.98 -27.67 -3.62
C SER A 115 12.18 -26.83 -4.09
N LYS A 116 12.05 -25.50 -4.10
CA LYS A 116 13.16 -24.61 -4.47
C LYS A 116 14.35 -24.70 -3.52
N ALA A 117 14.08 -24.77 -2.22
CA ALA A 117 15.13 -24.88 -1.21
C ALA A 117 15.84 -26.24 -1.29
N TYR A 118 15.07 -27.31 -1.53
CA TYR A 118 15.61 -28.65 -1.78
C TYR A 118 16.56 -28.64 -2.98
N ASP A 119 16.12 -28.11 -4.12
CA ASP A 119 16.94 -28.04 -5.35
C ASP A 119 18.19 -27.18 -5.16
N ALA A 120 18.09 -26.08 -4.42
CA ALA A 120 19.20 -25.19 -4.17
C ALA A 120 20.29 -25.88 -3.33
N VAL A 121 19.90 -26.60 -2.27
CA VAL A 121 20.83 -27.39 -1.44
C VAL A 121 21.39 -28.57 -2.23
N TYR A 122 20.56 -29.24 -3.03
CA TYR A 122 20.99 -30.39 -3.85
C TYR A 122 22.12 -30.01 -4.82
N LYS A 123 22.11 -28.77 -5.32
CA LYS A 123 23.13 -28.22 -6.23
C LYS A 123 24.45 -27.85 -5.53
N LEU A 124 24.47 -27.70 -4.20
CA LEU A 124 25.69 -27.37 -3.47
C LEU A 124 26.72 -28.50 -3.59
N LYS A 125 27.97 -28.10 -3.84
CA LYS A 125 29.10 -29.01 -4.00
C LYS A 125 30.14 -28.78 -2.91
N ASN A 126 30.81 -29.85 -2.51
CA ASN A 126 32.00 -29.78 -1.68
C ASN A 126 33.23 -29.38 -2.53
N PRO A 127 34.38 -29.04 -1.92
CA PRO A 127 35.60 -28.67 -2.66
C PRO A 127 36.10 -29.74 -3.65
N GLN A 128 35.70 -31.00 -3.46
CA GLN A 128 36.05 -32.13 -4.31
C GLN A 128 35.06 -32.34 -5.47
N GLY A 129 34.05 -31.47 -5.62
CA GLY A 129 33.04 -31.53 -6.69
C GLY A 129 31.90 -32.52 -6.43
N GLY A 130 31.94 -33.26 -5.32
CA GLY A 130 30.85 -34.10 -4.85
C GLY A 130 29.69 -33.28 -4.27
N GLN A 131 28.54 -33.91 -4.06
CA GLN A 131 27.42 -33.26 -3.39
C GLN A 131 27.79 -32.88 -1.96
N LEU A 132 27.40 -31.67 -1.52
CA LEU A 132 27.74 -31.18 -0.18
C LEU A 132 26.99 -31.93 0.92
N GLU A 133 25.70 -32.14 0.73
CA GLU A 133 24.82 -32.83 1.68
C GLU A 133 24.49 -34.25 1.21
N ASP A 134 24.19 -35.13 2.16
CA ASP A 134 23.69 -36.47 1.87
C ASP A 134 22.15 -36.47 1.75
N PHE A 135 21.67 -36.85 0.58
CA PHE A 135 20.24 -36.98 0.27
C PHE A 135 19.76 -38.45 0.29
N THR A 136 20.58 -39.39 0.76
CA THR A 136 20.19 -40.79 0.89
C THR A 136 18.96 -40.91 1.80
N GLY A 137 17.88 -41.53 1.29
CA GLY A 137 16.61 -41.65 2.00
C GLY A 137 15.78 -40.36 2.06
N ARG A 138 16.15 -39.33 1.30
CA ARG A 138 15.43 -38.05 1.20
C ARG A 138 15.04 -37.85 -0.26
N PRO A 139 13.92 -38.43 -0.72
CA PRO A 139 13.52 -38.33 -2.11
C PRO A 139 13.13 -36.89 -2.45
N HIS A 140 13.12 -36.56 -3.74
CA HIS A 140 12.71 -35.24 -4.20
C HIS A 140 11.22 -34.99 -3.84
N PRO A 141 10.82 -33.78 -3.42
CA PRO A 141 9.44 -33.48 -3.01
C PRO A 141 8.37 -33.74 -4.08
N SER A 142 8.73 -33.81 -5.35
CA SER A 142 7.80 -34.18 -6.44
C SER A 142 7.41 -35.66 -6.47
N THR A 143 7.90 -36.47 -5.53
CA THR A 143 7.62 -37.93 -5.46
C THR A 143 6.46 -38.26 -4.51
N ASP A 144 5.84 -37.26 -3.89
CA ASP A 144 4.78 -37.39 -2.87
C ASP A 144 5.18 -38.21 -1.62
N LEU A 145 6.48 -38.53 -1.49
CA LEU A 145 7.05 -39.19 -0.31
C LEU A 145 7.48 -38.14 0.71
N ASP A 146 7.32 -38.46 2.00
CA ASP A 146 7.80 -37.61 3.08
C ASP A 146 9.32 -37.41 2.97
N THR A 147 9.76 -36.17 3.06
CA THR A 147 11.15 -35.79 2.80
C THR A 147 11.54 -34.56 3.59
N SER A 148 12.85 -34.36 3.73
CA SER A 148 13.43 -33.22 4.45
C SER A 148 14.67 -32.71 3.74
N ILE A 149 14.96 -31.43 3.91
CA ILE A 149 16.16 -30.82 3.34
C ILE A 149 17.34 -31.05 4.29
N PRO A 150 18.40 -31.76 3.90
CA PRO A 150 19.63 -31.84 4.68
C PRO A 150 20.27 -30.46 4.87
N VAL A 151 20.61 -30.13 6.12
CA VAL A 151 21.18 -28.83 6.51
C VAL A 151 22.29 -29.01 7.55
N SER A 152 23.11 -30.05 7.35
CA SER A 152 24.21 -30.42 8.24
C SER A 152 25.32 -29.38 8.21
N TYR A 153 25.55 -28.76 7.05
CA TYR A 153 26.64 -27.82 6.83
C TYR A 153 26.16 -26.34 6.83
N PRO A 154 27.02 -25.39 7.26
CA PRO A 154 26.69 -23.96 7.23
C PRO A 154 26.26 -23.42 5.86
N PRO A 155 26.87 -23.80 4.71
CA PRO A 155 26.43 -23.32 3.40
C PRO A 155 24.99 -23.76 3.08
N SER A 156 24.61 -25.00 3.42
CA SER A 156 23.25 -25.49 3.22
C SER A 156 22.23 -24.72 4.05
N LYS A 157 22.56 -24.45 5.32
CA LYS A 157 21.75 -23.62 6.22
C LYS A 157 21.51 -22.22 5.65
N GLN A 158 22.57 -21.60 5.13
CA GLN A 158 22.49 -20.29 4.51
C GLN A 158 21.64 -20.31 3.24
N THR A 159 21.85 -21.28 2.36
CA THR A 159 21.08 -21.43 1.12
C THR A 159 19.59 -21.63 1.40
N VAL A 160 19.22 -22.44 2.39
CA VAL A 160 17.80 -22.59 2.77
C VAL A 160 17.25 -21.27 3.31
N ALA A 161 17.99 -20.58 4.18
CA ALA A 161 17.57 -19.28 4.71
C ALA A 161 17.37 -18.23 3.60
N GLU A 162 18.26 -18.19 2.61
CA GLU A 162 18.17 -17.31 1.44
C GLU A 162 16.91 -17.61 0.62
N VAL A 163 16.66 -18.88 0.28
CA VAL A 163 15.48 -19.26 -0.52
C VAL A 163 14.18 -18.92 0.23
N TYR A 164 14.08 -19.25 1.51
CA TYR A 164 12.89 -18.95 2.31
C TYR A 164 12.72 -17.43 2.49
N GLY A 165 13.79 -16.69 2.80
CA GLY A 165 13.77 -15.25 2.93
C GLY A 165 13.30 -14.56 1.65
N ALA A 166 13.90 -14.91 0.51
CA ALA A 166 13.51 -14.39 -0.80
C ALA A 166 12.05 -14.76 -1.15
N SER A 167 11.63 -15.98 -0.85
CA SER A 167 10.25 -16.42 -1.10
C SER A 167 9.23 -15.68 -0.23
N MET A 168 9.52 -15.45 1.05
CA MET A 168 8.66 -14.68 1.96
C MET A 168 8.53 -13.23 1.50
N VAL A 169 9.65 -12.59 1.12
CA VAL A 169 9.67 -11.23 0.59
C VAL A 169 8.85 -11.13 -0.70
N LYS A 170 9.02 -12.09 -1.62
CA LYS A 170 8.23 -12.18 -2.85
C LYS A 170 6.74 -12.39 -2.56
N HIS A 171 6.38 -13.24 -1.61
CA HIS A 171 4.99 -13.45 -1.20
C HIS A 171 4.42 -12.17 -0.60
N PHE A 172 5.13 -11.50 0.30
CA PHE A 172 4.70 -10.24 0.90
C PHE A 172 4.46 -9.17 -0.18
N LYS A 173 5.36 -9.05 -1.18
CA LYS A 173 5.20 -8.16 -2.34
C LYS A 173 3.89 -8.38 -3.08
N LYS A 174 3.59 -9.66 -3.32
CA LYS A 174 2.40 -10.07 -4.07
C LYS A 174 1.12 -9.77 -3.29
N THR A 175 1.13 -9.98 -1.97
CA THR A 175 -0.06 -9.77 -1.12
C THR A 175 -0.26 -8.29 -0.77
N TYR A 176 0.81 -7.55 -0.47
CA TYR A 176 0.76 -6.16 0.01
C TYR A 176 1.66 -5.24 -0.82
N PRO A 177 1.35 -5.03 -2.11
CA PRO A 177 2.19 -4.28 -3.03
C PRO A 177 2.54 -2.87 -2.53
N PHE A 178 1.59 -2.16 -1.93
CA PHE A 178 1.82 -0.81 -1.44
C PHE A 178 2.74 -0.75 -0.21
N LEU A 179 2.50 -1.60 0.81
CA LEU A 179 3.38 -1.68 1.99
C LEU A 179 4.79 -2.14 1.61
N SER A 180 4.87 -2.93 0.57
CA SER A 180 6.12 -3.44 0.08
C SER A 180 6.95 -2.32 -0.60
N LEU A 181 6.32 -1.42 -1.38
CA LEU A 181 6.98 -0.20 -1.89
C LEU A 181 7.56 0.67 -0.77
N ILE A 182 6.86 0.75 0.37
CA ILE A 182 7.35 1.45 1.56
C ILE A 182 8.61 0.76 2.10
N LEU A 183 8.58 -0.55 2.33
CA LEU A 183 9.71 -1.31 2.87
C LEU A 183 11.01 -1.17 2.06
N TRP A 184 10.92 -1.12 0.73
CA TRP A 184 12.10 -1.17 -0.13
C TRP A 184 12.92 0.11 -0.24
N ALA A 185 12.57 1.19 0.48
CA ALA A 185 13.50 2.30 0.64
C ALA A 185 14.85 1.89 1.29
N ARG A 186 14.93 0.71 1.95
CA ARG A 186 16.15 0.16 2.56
C ARG A 186 16.87 -0.91 1.71
N SER A 187 16.42 -1.15 0.47
CA SER A 187 16.82 -2.26 -0.42
C SER A 187 16.31 -3.65 -0.01
N GLU A 188 15.94 -4.45 -1.01
CA GLU A 188 15.45 -5.83 -0.83
C GLU A 188 16.53 -6.74 -0.24
N GLN A 189 17.76 -6.55 -0.69
CA GLN A 189 18.89 -7.35 -0.25
C GLN A 189 19.18 -7.17 1.25
N ALA A 190 19.08 -5.95 1.77
CA ALA A 190 19.27 -5.71 3.20
C ALA A 190 18.25 -6.48 4.06
N LEU A 191 17.00 -6.56 3.61
CA LEU A 191 15.96 -7.32 4.30
C LEU A 191 16.23 -8.83 4.23
N ILE A 192 16.64 -9.33 3.06
CA ILE A 192 17.02 -10.74 2.88
C ILE A 192 18.21 -11.09 3.79
N THR A 193 19.25 -10.25 3.81
CA THR A 193 20.44 -10.46 4.67
C THR A 193 20.09 -10.38 6.18
N ASP A 194 19.21 -9.46 6.58
CA ASP A 194 18.73 -9.40 7.98
C ASP A 194 17.96 -10.68 8.34
N ILE A 195 17.14 -11.19 7.43
CA ILE A 195 16.40 -12.45 7.59
C ILE A 195 17.38 -13.64 7.67
N GLU A 196 18.32 -13.75 6.73
CA GLU A 196 19.36 -14.80 6.71
C GLU A 196 20.16 -14.84 8.01
N ARG A 197 20.61 -13.67 8.49
CA ARG A 197 21.37 -13.56 9.75
C ARG A 197 20.56 -14.08 10.93
N LEU A 198 19.28 -13.76 10.99
CA LEU A 198 18.39 -14.22 12.06
C LEU A 198 18.07 -15.70 11.96
N PHE A 199 17.96 -16.25 10.74
CA PHE A 199 17.81 -17.69 10.55
C PHE A 199 19.06 -18.48 10.92
N ALA A 200 20.25 -17.90 10.75
CA ALA A 200 21.52 -18.53 11.09
C ALA A 200 21.74 -18.73 12.61
N THR A 201 21.01 -18.02 13.48
CA THR A 201 21.28 -17.99 14.93
C THR A 201 20.47 -18.98 15.77
N GLY A 202 19.56 -19.79 15.23
CA GLY A 202 18.91 -20.82 16.08
C GLY A 202 17.65 -21.54 15.60
N VAL A 203 17.21 -21.42 14.34
CA VAL A 203 16.01 -22.15 13.90
C VAL A 203 16.39 -23.55 13.42
N ALA A 204 16.01 -24.59 14.17
CA ALA A 204 16.36 -25.99 13.89
C ALA A 204 15.62 -26.59 12.67
N SER A 205 14.51 -25.98 12.24
CA SER A 205 13.77 -26.39 11.04
C SER A 205 13.22 -25.18 10.28
N TYR A 206 13.70 -25.02 9.05
CA TYR A 206 13.47 -23.87 8.18
C TYR A 206 12.03 -23.72 7.67
N ALA A 207 11.24 -24.79 7.71
CA ALA A 207 9.84 -24.80 7.26
C ALA A 207 8.81 -24.42 8.35
N THR A 208 9.27 -23.98 9.53
CA THR A 208 8.41 -23.88 10.72
C THR A 208 7.76 -22.51 10.92
N VAL A 209 6.69 -22.51 11.73
CA VAL A 209 5.99 -21.35 12.29
C VAL A 209 6.95 -20.27 12.83
N GLN A 210 8.12 -20.68 13.34
CA GLN A 210 9.15 -19.80 13.89
C GLN A 210 9.82 -18.95 12.81
N GLY A 211 10.07 -19.49 11.62
CA GLY A 211 10.65 -18.73 10.51
C GLY A 211 9.72 -17.62 10.02
N VAL A 212 8.42 -17.91 9.94
CA VAL A 212 7.41 -16.90 9.60
C VAL A 212 7.34 -15.82 10.68
N GLU A 213 7.37 -16.19 11.97
CA GLU A 213 7.38 -15.24 13.09
C GLU A 213 8.59 -14.29 13.02
N LEU A 214 9.77 -14.85 12.80
CA LEU A 214 11.02 -14.11 12.72
C LEU A 214 11.01 -13.11 11.56
N THR A 215 10.64 -13.57 10.37
CA THR A 215 10.53 -12.69 9.20
C THR A 215 9.47 -11.62 9.39
N SER A 216 8.31 -11.96 9.97
CA SER A 216 7.25 -10.97 10.25
C SER A 216 7.73 -9.89 11.22
N THR A 217 8.55 -10.27 12.21
CA THR A 217 9.16 -9.33 13.17
C THR A 217 10.15 -8.40 12.47
N THR A 218 11.01 -8.94 11.59
CA THR A 218 11.95 -8.13 10.80
C THR A 218 11.22 -7.14 9.89
N ILE A 219 10.18 -7.61 9.18
CA ILE A 219 9.34 -6.76 8.33
C ILE A 219 8.64 -5.68 9.16
N ARG A 220 8.11 -6.03 10.33
CA ARG A 220 7.45 -5.09 11.26
C ARG A 220 8.40 -4.00 11.74
N ASN A 221 9.62 -4.37 12.14
CA ASN A 221 10.63 -3.41 12.58
C ASN A 221 11.08 -2.49 11.44
N ALA A 222 11.27 -3.04 10.24
CA ALA A 222 11.60 -2.26 9.05
C ALA A 222 10.46 -1.28 8.69
N LEU A 223 9.20 -1.71 8.76
CA LEU A 223 8.05 -0.83 8.53
C LEU A 223 7.98 0.28 9.58
N ARG A 224 8.08 -0.05 10.87
CA ARG A 224 8.06 0.95 11.96
C ARG A 224 9.10 2.05 11.78
N ALA A 225 10.31 1.69 11.36
CA ALA A 225 11.37 2.65 11.09
C ALA A 225 11.02 3.62 9.94
N GLN A 226 10.19 3.18 8.98
CA GLN A 226 9.82 3.97 7.81
C GLN A 226 8.50 4.74 7.95
N VAL A 227 7.61 4.32 8.86
CA VAL A 227 6.28 4.93 9.07
C VAL A 227 6.33 6.46 9.13
N PRO A 228 7.22 7.12 9.92
CA PRO A 228 7.22 8.59 9.99
C PRO A 228 7.46 9.27 8.63
N ARG A 229 8.43 8.73 7.86
CA ARG A 229 8.76 9.24 6.52
C ARG A 229 7.59 9.05 5.57
N VAL A 230 6.95 7.88 5.61
CA VAL A 230 5.79 7.56 4.77
C VAL A 230 4.64 8.51 5.05
N ILE A 231 4.32 8.77 6.33
CA ILE A 231 3.26 9.69 6.71
C ILE A 231 3.49 11.08 6.10
N ILE A 232 4.72 11.58 6.18
CA ILE A 232 5.08 12.90 5.62
C ILE A 232 4.92 12.90 4.09
N ILE A 233 5.50 11.91 3.40
CA ILE A 233 5.42 11.83 1.94
C ILE A 233 3.98 11.65 1.48
N SER A 234 3.21 10.77 2.10
CA SER A 234 1.80 10.53 1.78
C SER A 234 0.96 11.78 1.97
N ARG A 235 1.20 12.58 3.01
CA ARG A 235 0.54 13.88 3.21
C ARG A 235 0.90 14.88 2.13
N ILE A 236 2.17 14.98 1.73
CA ILE A 236 2.60 15.87 0.64
C ILE A 236 1.94 15.47 -0.68
N VAL A 237 1.98 14.18 -1.02
CA VAL A 237 1.34 13.65 -2.24
C VAL A 237 -0.17 13.90 -2.20
N LEU A 238 -0.82 13.69 -1.06
CA LEU A 238 -2.25 13.95 -0.88
C LEU A 238 -2.58 15.43 -1.08
N LEU A 239 -1.77 16.35 -0.54
CA LEU A 239 -1.94 17.80 -0.74
C LEU A 239 -1.78 18.19 -2.22
N ILE A 240 -0.77 17.65 -2.92
CA ILE A 240 -0.58 17.91 -4.35
C ILE A 240 -1.77 17.39 -5.16
N ALA A 241 -2.20 16.15 -4.90
CA ALA A 241 -3.36 15.54 -5.57
C ALA A 241 -4.64 16.34 -5.31
N PHE A 242 -4.84 16.81 -4.07
CA PHE A 242 -5.95 17.69 -3.70
C PHE A 242 -5.96 18.96 -4.56
N LEU A 243 -4.83 19.68 -4.61
CA LEU A 243 -4.73 20.94 -5.36
C LEU A 243 -4.99 20.73 -6.85
N LEU A 244 -4.47 19.66 -7.44
CA LEU A 244 -4.70 19.34 -8.86
C LEU A 244 -6.18 19.06 -9.14
N ILE A 245 -6.83 18.25 -8.30
CA ILE A 245 -8.25 17.92 -8.47
C ILE A 245 -9.13 19.15 -8.25
N GLN A 246 -8.85 19.97 -7.24
CA GLN A 246 -9.59 21.22 -7.01
C GLN A 246 -9.40 22.20 -8.17
N ALA A 247 -8.18 22.34 -8.69
CA ALA A 247 -7.93 23.17 -9.87
C ALA A 247 -8.71 22.69 -11.09
N LEU A 248 -8.84 21.37 -11.29
CA LEU A 248 -9.66 20.80 -12.35
C LEU A 248 -11.14 21.13 -12.17
N VAL A 249 -11.69 20.93 -10.96
CA VAL A 249 -13.11 21.21 -10.66
C VAL A 249 -13.43 22.69 -10.85
N LEU A 250 -12.58 23.59 -10.31
CA LEU A 250 -12.74 25.03 -10.45
C LEU A 250 -12.54 25.51 -11.89
N GLY A 251 -11.60 24.90 -12.62
CA GLY A 251 -11.38 25.19 -14.04
C GLY A 251 -12.58 24.81 -14.91
N LEU A 252 -13.17 23.64 -14.69
CA LEU A 252 -14.40 23.23 -15.35
C LEU A 252 -15.58 24.16 -15.01
N LEU A 253 -15.71 24.54 -13.73
CA LEU A 253 -16.73 25.51 -13.31
C LEU A 253 -16.55 26.86 -14.03
N ALA A 254 -15.32 27.39 -14.11
CA ALA A 254 -15.02 28.63 -14.81
C ALA A 254 -15.32 28.54 -16.32
N LEU A 255 -15.00 27.40 -16.96
CA LEU A 255 -15.35 27.16 -18.37
C LEU A 255 -16.87 27.16 -18.61
N THR A 256 -17.64 26.52 -17.73
CA THR A 256 -19.11 26.54 -17.84
C THR A 256 -19.68 27.94 -17.65
N ALA A 257 -19.11 28.74 -16.74
CA ALA A 257 -19.52 30.13 -16.55
C ALA A 257 -19.21 31.01 -17.77
N LEU A 258 -18.06 30.80 -18.43
CA LEU A 258 -17.70 31.51 -19.67
C LEU A 258 -18.58 31.11 -20.85
N ALA A 259 -18.96 29.83 -20.96
CA ALA A 259 -19.87 29.37 -22.00
C ALA A 259 -21.26 30.03 -21.88
N ASP A 260 -21.79 30.14 -20.66
CA ASP A 260 -23.07 30.82 -20.39
C ASP A 260 -23.07 32.30 -20.84
N ILE A 261 -21.95 33.02 -20.65
CA ILE A 261 -21.80 34.39 -21.16
C ILE A 261 -21.90 34.43 -22.69
N LYS A 262 -21.25 33.47 -23.36
CA LYS A 262 -21.21 33.42 -24.83
C LYS A 262 -22.59 33.16 -25.41
N GLU A 263 -23.34 32.24 -24.81
CA GLU A 263 -24.71 31.92 -25.22
C GLU A 263 -25.67 33.10 -25.04
N LYS A 264 -25.66 33.75 -23.86
CA LYS A 264 -26.48 34.94 -23.60
C LYS A 264 -26.18 36.09 -24.56
N ARG A 265 -24.89 36.33 -24.88
CA ARG A 265 -24.50 37.36 -25.85
C ARG A 265 -24.96 37.03 -27.27
N GLN A 266 -25.01 35.76 -27.66
CA GLN A 266 -25.54 35.35 -28.96
C GLN A 266 -27.06 35.52 -29.04
N GLN A 267 -27.80 35.16 -27.99
CA GLN A 267 -29.25 35.37 -27.93
C GLN A 267 -29.62 36.84 -28.06
N HIS A 268 -28.97 37.72 -27.30
CA HIS A 268 -29.22 39.16 -27.36
C HIS A 268 -28.98 39.73 -28.78
N ARG A 269 -27.95 39.25 -29.48
CA ARG A 269 -27.66 39.67 -30.86
C ARG A 269 -28.71 39.18 -31.87
N LEU A 270 -29.38 38.06 -31.61
CA LEU A 270 -30.45 37.54 -32.47
C LEU A 270 -31.78 38.27 -32.25
N GLU A 271 -32.01 38.82 -31.05
CA GLU A 271 -33.21 39.62 -30.75
C GLU A 271 -33.13 41.05 -31.32
N ASP A 272 -31.92 41.56 -31.56
CA ASP A 272 -31.69 42.91 -32.11
C ASP A 272 -31.73 42.98 -33.67
N VAL A 273 -31.88 41.84 -34.37
CA VAL A 273 -31.93 41.73 -35.84
C VAL A 273 -33.35 41.44 -36.31
#